data_AF-A0AAW9ADE5-F1
#
_entry.id   AF-A0AAW9ADE5-F1
#
_cell.length_a   1.000
_cell.length_b   1.000
_cell.length_c   1.000
_cell.angle_alpha   90.00
_cell.angle_beta   90.00
_cell.angle_gamma   90.00
#
_symmetry.space_group_name_H-M   'P 1'
#
loop_
_entity.id
_entity.type
_entity.pdbx_description
1 polymer ?
#
loop_
_entity_poly.entity_id
_entity_poly.type
_entity_poly.pdbx_seq_one_letter_code
_entity_poly.pdbx_strand_id
1 'polypeptide(L)'
;MGIIEWETVLTDVLSGSAVLIIGAVGGGLFGYFRGKKKSVLAIERKNMIYQPLLDELNPISNFELNVFKNEEASILKEVVTNEYKYGLSTELQEKCNQLYSLIQQFNKINLVSVAQNKIVGIFESGYREIFGSIIDGISNNKDRDGNEWEVEHLALPVELIRRTDFKKSIINLLNNEELYDSEVCVDENNNIFVPIYGELVHVYNSVLHATINGVSNQLPPLKKELGMSPAEYMALNYDFFKIFNADTQKIRKYELREEIIFKSQEVIEDLKEVIRKIVQIYEVEEV
;
A
#
# COMPACT_ATOMS: atom_id res chain seq x y z
N MET A 1 32.73 40.70 15.05
CA MET A 1 32.66 39.25 15.33
C MET A 1 31.18 38.91 15.27
N GLY A 2 30.72 38.42 14.12
CA GLY A 2 29.30 38.13 13.91
C GLY A 2 28.93 36.88 14.70
N ILE A 3 27.88 36.96 15.51
CA ILE A 3 27.27 35.79 16.13
C ILE A 3 26.67 35.00 14.97
N ILE A 4 27.30 33.89 14.60
CA ILE A 4 26.72 32.94 13.66
C ILE A 4 25.49 32.37 14.38
N GLU A 5 24.30 32.56 13.81
CA GLU A 5 23.10 31.89 14.30
C GLU A 5 23.23 30.40 13.97
N TRP A 6 23.60 29.62 14.97
CA TRP A 6 23.95 28.21 14.81
C TRP A 6 22.77 27.33 14.40
N GLU A 7 21.54 27.76 14.72
CA GLU A 7 20.34 27.05 14.30
C GLU A 7 20.12 27.16 12.78
N THR A 8 20.38 28.31 12.17
CA THR A 8 20.21 28.50 10.72
C THR A 8 21.20 27.69 9.89
N VAL A 9 22.46 27.62 10.33
CA VAL A 9 23.50 26.78 9.69
C VAL A 9 23.18 25.28 9.79
N LEU A 10 22.67 24.83 10.94
CA LEU A 10 22.26 23.44 11.14
C LEU A 10 21.02 23.08 10.30
N THR A 11 20.04 23.98 10.19
CA THR A 11 18.90 23.80 9.28
C THR A 11 19.35 23.75 7.83
N ASP A 12 20.29 24.60 7.40
CA ASP A 12 20.79 24.63 6.02
C ASP A 12 21.58 23.37 5.63
N VAL A 13 22.30 22.76 6.58
CA VAL A 13 22.99 21.48 6.35
C VAL A 13 21.99 20.32 6.31
N LEU A 14 20.97 20.32 7.17
CA LEU A 14 19.91 19.30 7.18
C LEU A 14 18.95 19.41 5.99
N SER A 15 18.78 20.61 5.41
CA SER A 15 17.97 20.86 4.20
C SER A 15 18.75 20.67 2.90
N GLY A 16 20.01 20.23 2.96
CA GLY A 16 20.83 19.95 1.77
C GLY A 16 21.36 21.18 1.02
N SER A 17 21.23 22.41 1.57
CA SER A 17 21.69 23.65 0.92
C SER A 17 23.20 23.88 1.04
N ALA A 18 23.89 23.21 1.97
CA ALA A 18 25.32 23.36 2.20
C ALA A 18 26.11 22.07 1.90
N VAL A 19 26.72 21.99 0.71
CA VAL A 19 27.77 20.99 0.40
C VAL A 19 29.13 21.60 0.72
N LEU A 20 29.73 21.22 1.86
CA LEU A 20 31.11 21.60 2.18
C LEU A 20 32.08 20.67 1.44
N ILE A 21 32.65 21.18 0.34
CA ILE A 21 33.74 20.54 -0.41
C ILE A 21 35.04 20.79 0.35
N ILE A 22 35.55 19.78 1.07
CA ILE A 22 36.89 19.86 1.68
C ILE A 22 37.95 19.49 0.63
N GLY A 23 38.66 20.51 0.16
CA GLY A 23 39.74 20.40 -0.83
C GLY A 23 40.98 19.69 -0.29
N ALA A 24 41.54 18.82 -1.14
CA ALA A 24 42.82 18.15 -0.92
C ALA A 24 44.00 19.12 -1.09
N VAL A 25 44.77 19.37 -0.02
CA VAL A 25 46.15 19.90 -0.13
C VAL A 25 47.08 19.26 0.91
N GLY A 26 48.00 18.41 0.43
CA GLY A 26 49.44 18.44 0.72
C GLY A 26 49.97 18.23 2.15
N GLY A 27 50.44 16.99 2.42
CA GLY A 27 51.74 16.65 3.03
C GLY A 27 52.22 17.34 4.32
N GLY A 28 52.21 16.60 5.44
CA GLY A 28 53.05 16.86 6.61
C GLY A 28 52.42 16.42 7.94
N LEU A 29 53.20 15.71 8.78
CA LEU A 29 52.96 15.33 10.18
C LEU A 29 52.14 14.03 10.43
N PHE A 30 52.89 12.93 10.57
CA PHE A 30 52.45 11.55 10.84
C PHE A 30 51.60 11.33 12.12
N GLY A 31 51.33 12.37 12.93
CA GLY A 31 50.35 12.32 14.04
C GLY A 31 48.96 12.90 13.71
N TYR A 32 48.86 13.77 12.70
CA TYR A 32 47.65 14.52 12.34
C TYR A 32 46.70 13.77 11.38
N PHE A 33 47.20 12.71 10.73
CA PHE A 33 46.45 11.94 9.73
C PHE A 33 45.38 11.00 10.30
N ARG A 34 45.42 10.67 11.60
CA ARG A 34 44.41 9.79 12.20
C ARG A 34 43.09 10.53 12.48
N GLY A 35 43.16 11.84 12.73
CA GLY A 35 41.99 12.73 12.88
C GLY A 35 41.33 13.03 11.54
N LYS A 36 42.10 13.49 10.54
CA LYS A 36 41.58 13.81 9.20
C LYS A 36 40.98 12.63 8.43
N LYS A 37 41.52 11.42 8.59
CA LYS A 37 40.90 10.22 7.97
C LYS A 37 39.57 9.85 8.64
N LYS A 38 39.42 10.10 9.94
CA LYS A 38 38.16 9.87 10.66
C LYS A 38 37.11 10.92 10.33
N SER A 39 37.50 12.19 10.17
CA SER A 39 36.60 13.26 9.72
C SER A 39 36.07 13.00 8.31
N VAL A 40 36.93 12.68 7.35
CA VAL A 40 36.53 12.34 5.98
C VAL A 40 35.56 11.15 5.95
N LEU A 41 35.86 10.07 6.67
CA LEU A 41 34.97 8.89 6.71
C LEU A 41 33.61 9.19 7.36
N ALA A 42 33.58 10.02 8.41
CA ALA A 42 32.35 10.40 9.08
C ALA A 42 31.46 11.29 8.19
N ILE A 43 32.06 12.26 7.49
CA ILE A 43 31.37 13.13 6.52
C ILE A 43 30.87 12.33 5.32
N GLU A 44 31.66 11.38 4.82
CA GLU A 44 31.25 10.48 3.74
C GLU A 44 30.03 9.64 4.14
N ARG A 45 30.03 9.05 5.34
CA ARG A 45 28.87 8.31 5.88
C ARG A 45 27.62 9.18 6.04
N LYS A 46 27.78 10.42 6.52
CA LYS A 46 26.69 11.40 6.62
C LYS A 46 26.01 11.58 5.26
N ASN A 47 26.80 11.89 4.23
CA ASN A 47 26.28 12.24 2.91
C ASN A 47 25.78 11.03 2.11
N MET A 48 26.42 9.87 2.27
CA MET A 48 26.06 8.67 1.50
C MET A 48 24.93 7.86 2.12
N ILE A 49 24.70 7.96 3.43
CA ILE A 49 23.80 7.04 4.15
C ILE A 49 22.83 7.78 5.05
N TYR A 50 23.30 8.60 5.98
CA TYR A 50 22.40 9.19 6.97
C TYR A 50 21.45 10.20 6.35
N GLN A 51 21.94 11.07 5.46
CA GLN A 51 21.09 12.04 4.78
C GLN A 51 20.12 11.34 3.79
N PRO A 52 20.55 10.42 2.91
CA PRO A 52 19.60 9.69 2.05
C PRO A 52 18.57 8.86 2.83
N LEU A 53 18.95 8.27 3.96
CA LEU A 53 18.00 7.54 4.80
C LEU A 53 17.01 8.50 5.47
N LEU A 54 17.47 9.65 5.95
CA LEU A 54 16.60 10.70 6.49
C LEU A 54 15.59 11.17 5.43
N ASP A 55 16.06 11.43 4.21
CA ASP A 55 15.24 11.89 3.09
C ASP A 55 14.20 10.84 2.67
N GLU A 56 14.57 9.55 2.66
CA GLU A 56 13.64 8.44 2.37
C GLU A 56 12.57 8.27 3.46
N LEU A 57 12.94 8.42 4.74
CA LEU A 57 12.02 8.22 5.87
C LEU A 57 11.10 9.42 6.14
N ASN A 58 11.50 10.63 5.75
CA ASN A 58 10.74 11.85 6.02
C ASN A 58 9.28 11.80 5.49
N PRO A 59 9.02 11.46 4.21
CA PRO A 59 7.64 11.34 3.70
C PRO A 59 6.81 10.30 4.48
N ILE A 60 7.42 9.16 4.82
CA ILE A 60 6.77 8.08 5.58
C ILE A 60 6.30 8.60 6.95
N SER A 61 7.15 9.35 7.64
CA SER A 61 6.87 9.90 8.97
C SER A 61 5.80 11.00 9.00
N ASN A 62 5.53 11.64 7.85
CA ASN A 62 4.57 12.74 7.69
C ASN A 62 3.20 12.26 7.20
N PHE A 63 2.80 11.03 7.55
CA PHE A 63 1.49 10.44 7.22
C PHE A 63 1.21 10.23 5.72
N GLU A 64 2.21 10.37 4.84
CA GLU A 64 2.04 10.16 3.40
C GLU A 64 1.97 8.67 3.00
N LEU A 65 2.15 7.76 3.96
CA LEU A 65 2.09 6.31 3.72
C LEU A 65 0.70 5.88 3.25
N ASN A 66 0.59 5.50 1.97
CA ASN A 66 -0.65 5.11 1.32
C ASN A 66 -0.94 3.62 1.50
N VAL A 67 -2.03 3.28 2.20
CA VAL A 67 -2.45 1.89 2.49
C VAL A 67 -2.82 1.06 1.25
N PHE A 68 -3.07 1.69 0.11
CA PHE A 68 -3.40 1.01 -1.16
C PHE A 68 -2.18 0.74 -2.03
N LYS A 69 -0.99 1.18 -1.62
CA LYS A 69 0.26 0.97 -2.34
C LYS A 69 1.28 0.24 -1.48
N ASN A 70 2.29 -0.31 -2.15
CA ASN A 70 3.48 -0.79 -1.48
C ASN A 70 4.41 0.38 -1.22
N GLU A 71 5.12 0.32 -0.10
CA GLU A 71 6.14 1.29 0.27
C GLU A 71 7.52 0.80 -0.19
N GLU A 72 8.26 1.66 -0.87
CA GLU A 72 9.59 1.36 -1.42
C GLU A 72 10.67 2.05 -0.56
N ALA A 73 11.20 1.33 0.43
CA ALA A 73 12.28 1.81 1.29
C ALA A 73 13.64 1.21 0.87
N SER A 74 14.17 1.70 -0.25
CA SER A 74 15.38 1.23 -0.90
C SER A 74 16.66 1.46 -0.08
N ILE A 75 16.81 2.64 0.51
CA ILE A 75 17.97 3.02 1.33
C ILE A 75 17.92 2.27 2.66
N LEU A 76 16.76 2.22 3.30
CA LEU A 76 16.56 1.43 4.51
C LEU A 76 16.89 -0.06 4.25
N LYS A 77 16.44 -0.62 3.13
CA LYS A 77 16.80 -1.99 2.73
C LYS A 77 18.31 -2.16 2.59
N GLU A 78 18.99 -1.22 1.94
CA GLU A 78 20.45 -1.26 1.77
C GLU A 78 21.16 -1.24 3.13
N VAL A 79 20.71 -0.39 4.05
CA VAL A 79 21.24 -0.23 5.41
C VAL A 79 21.06 -1.51 6.23
N VAL A 80 19.87 -2.12 6.18
CA VAL A 80 19.56 -3.37 6.88
C VAL A 80 20.31 -4.56 6.28
N THR A 81 20.53 -4.59 4.97
CA THR A 81 21.20 -5.72 4.30
C THR A 81 22.72 -5.66 4.42
N ASN A 82 23.30 -4.46 4.51
CA ASN A 82 24.75 -4.25 4.54
C ASN A 82 25.22 -3.59 5.84
N GLU A 83 24.77 -4.10 6.99
CA GLU A 83 25.05 -3.51 8.31
C GLU A 83 26.55 -3.25 8.55
N TYR A 84 27.40 -4.17 8.11
CA TYR A 84 28.87 -4.10 8.23
C TYR A 84 29.49 -2.90 7.49
N LYS A 85 28.81 -2.38 6.46
CA LYS A 85 29.33 -1.32 5.58
C LYS A 85 29.21 0.06 6.22
N TYR A 86 28.18 0.28 7.04
CA TYR A 86 27.78 1.62 7.48
C TYR A 86 28.18 1.97 8.90
N GLY A 87 28.37 0.95 9.76
CA GLY A 87 28.87 1.17 11.12
C GLY A 87 27.95 2.07 11.95
N LEU A 88 26.63 1.92 11.77
CA LEU A 88 25.60 2.46 12.64
C LEU A 88 25.79 1.93 14.06
N SER A 89 25.36 2.69 15.06
CA SER A 89 25.27 2.17 16.43
C SER A 89 24.31 0.98 16.45
N THR A 90 24.57 -0.01 17.31
CA THR A 90 23.70 -1.19 17.47
C THR A 90 22.24 -0.82 17.68
N GLU A 91 21.95 0.18 18.51
CA GLU A 91 20.59 0.64 18.78
C GLU A 91 19.89 1.17 17.50
N LEU A 92 20.54 2.09 16.77
CA LEU A 92 19.99 2.62 15.52
C LEU A 92 19.83 1.53 14.45
N GLN A 93 20.77 0.58 14.36
CA GLN A 93 20.66 -0.56 13.45
C GLN A 93 19.45 -1.43 13.79
N GLU A 94 19.22 -1.73 15.08
CA GLU A 94 18.05 -2.49 15.54
C GLU A 94 16.73 -1.77 15.20
N LYS A 95 16.67 -0.44 15.38
CA LYS A 95 15.49 0.36 14.99
C LYS A 95 15.24 0.30 13.48
N CYS A 96 16.29 0.44 12.65
CA CYS A 96 16.20 0.27 11.20
C CYS A 96 15.71 -1.14 10.80
N ASN A 97 16.23 -2.18 11.44
CA ASN A 97 15.83 -3.57 11.19
C ASN A 97 14.34 -3.80 11.52
N GLN A 98 13.89 -3.28 12.65
CA GLN A 98 12.48 -3.34 13.06
C GLN A 98 11.58 -2.59 12.08
N LEU A 99 11.94 -1.35 11.71
CA LEU A 99 11.19 -0.54 10.76
C LEU A 99 11.07 -1.23 9.40
N TYR A 100 12.18 -1.81 8.89
CA TYR A 100 12.16 -2.53 7.63
C TYR A 100 11.26 -3.78 7.69
N SER A 101 11.30 -4.53 8.80
CA SER A 101 10.41 -5.68 9.01
C SER A 101 8.93 -5.27 9.02
N LEU A 102 8.58 -4.15 9.64
CA LEU A 102 7.22 -3.60 9.63
C LEU A 102 6.77 -3.23 8.22
N ILE A 103 7.62 -2.55 7.44
CA ILE A 103 7.35 -2.22 6.03
C ILE A 103 7.13 -3.49 5.18
N GLN A 104 7.92 -4.55 5.42
CA GLN A 104 7.73 -5.84 4.73
C GLN A 104 6.38 -6.48 5.10
N GLN A 105 5.99 -6.44 6.37
CA GLN A 105 4.67 -6.93 6.80
C GLN A 105 3.53 -6.11 6.21
N PHE A 106 3.69 -4.79 6.15
CA PHE A 106 2.74 -3.88 5.51
C PHE A 106 2.58 -4.24 4.03
N ASN A 107 3.67 -4.40 3.28
CA ASN A 107 3.64 -4.70 1.85
C ASN A 107 3.07 -6.10 1.51
N LYS A 108 3.04 -7.04 2.47
CA LYS A 108 2.39 -8.34 2.27
C LYS A 108 0.86 -8.25 2.19
N ILE A 109 0.26 -7.21 2.75
CA ILE A 109 -1.18 -7.01 2.73
C ILE A 109 -1.55 -6.06 1.59
N ASN A 110 -2.34 -6.57 0.64
CA ASN A 110 -2.87 -5.78 -0.48
C ASN A 110 -4.38 -5.54 -0.29
N LEU A 111 -4.75 -4.34 0.15
CA LEU A 111 -6.15 -3.99 0.41
C LEU A 111 -7.03 -4.00 -0.84
N VAL A 112 -6.48 -3.73 -2.03
CA VAL A 112 -7.23 -3.82 -3.29
C VAL A 112 -7.64 -5.27 -3.55
N SER A 113 -6.72 -6.22 -3.33
CA SER A 113 -7.03 -7.65 -3.45
C SER A 113 -8.02 -8.12 -2.39
N VAL A 114 -7.91 -7.62 -1.14
CA VAL A 114 -8.89 -7.91 -0.08
C VAL A 114 -10.28 -7.42 -0.50
N ALA A 115 -10.39 -6.18 -1.00
CA ALA A 115 -11.65 -5.62 -1.50
C ALA A 115 -12.22 -6.41 -2.69
N GLN A 116 -11.39 -6.76 -3.68
CA GLN A 116 -11.79 -7.62 -4.81
C GLN A 116 -12.42 -8.93 -4.31
N ASN A 117 -11.78 -9.59 -3.34
CA ASN A 117 -12.30 -10.84 -2.78
C ASN A 117 -13.67 -10.65 -2.10
N LYS A 118 -13.91 -9.52 -1.44
CA LYS A 118 -15.23 -9.21 -0.85
C LYS A 118 -16.27 -8.96 -1.95
N ILE A 119 -15.92 -8.20 -2.97
CA ILE A 119 -16.79 -7.92 -4.13
C ILE A 119 -17.21 -9.21 -4.82
N VAL A 120 -16.26 -10.13 -5.06
CA VAL A 120 -16.52 -11.46 -5.61
C VAL A 120 -17.45 -12.27 -4.70
N GLY A 121 -17.20 -12.29 -3.40
CA GLY A 121 -18.03 -13.03 -2.45
C GLY A 121 -19.47 -12.51 -2.39
N ILE A 122 -19.66 -11.18 -2.42
CA ILE A 122 -20.97 -10.54 -2.52
C ILE A 122 -21.66 -10.92 -3.83
N PHE A 123 -20.94 -10.82 -4.95
CA PHE A 123 -21.48 -11.15 -6.27
C PHE A 123 -21.96 -12.60 -6.32
N GLU A 124 -21.16 -13.57 -5.87
CA GLU A 124 -21.53 -14.98 -5.86
C GLU A 124 -22.74 -15.26 -4.98
N SER A 125 -22.84 -14.58 -3.84
CA SER A 125 -23.96 -14.74 -2.91
C SER A 125 -25.25 -14.18 -3.51
N GLY A 126 -25.20 -12.95 -4.02
CA GLY A 126 -26.33 -12.34 -4.71
C GLY A 126 -26.71 -13.06 -6.01
N TYR A 127 -25.74 -13.55 -6.79
CA TYR A 127 -25.99 -14.33 -8.00
C TYR A 127 -26.74 -15.62 -7.68
N ARG A 128 -26.31 -16.33 -6.62
CA ARG A 128 -27.01 -17.54 -6.14
C ARG A 128 -28.41 -17.23 -5.67
N GLU A 129 -28.64 -16.13 -4.95
CA GLU A 129 -29.98 -15.72 -4.51
C GLU A 129 -30.90 -15.38 -5.68
N ILE A 130 -30.39 -14.67 -6.68
CA ILE A 130 -31.17 -14.15 -7.80
C ILE A 130 -31.44 -15.23 -8.84
N PHE A 131 -30.44 -16.03 -9.20
CA PHE A 131 -30.49 -17.00 -10.32
C PHE A 131 -30.54 -18.47 -9.85
N GLY A 132 -30.33 -18.73 -8.56
CA GLY A 132 -30.46 -20.04 -7.92
C GLY A 132 -29.17 -20.85 -7.81
N SER A 133 -28.23 -20.70 -8.76
CA SER A 133 -26.96 -21.43 -8.77
C SER A 133 -25.86 -20.60 -9.40
N ILE A 134 -24.61 -20.79 -8.95
CA ILE A 134 -23.42 -20.26 -9.64
C ILE A 134 -22.85 -21.25 -10.67
N ILE A 135 -23.41 -22.47 -10.73
CA ILE A 135 -23.07 -23.51 -11.71
C ILE A 135 -24.07 -23.45 -12.86
N ASP A 136 -23.56 -23.36 -14.09
CA ASP A 136 -24.33 -23.27 -15.33
C ASP A 136 -24.45 -24.63 -16.04
N GLY A 137 -23.52 -25.56 -15.77
CA GLY A 137 -23.58 -26.91 -16.33
C GLY A 137 -22.60 -27.88 -15.70
N ILE A 138 -22.78 -29.15 -16.01
CA ILE A 138 -21.89 -30.25 -15.60
C ILE A 138 -21.48 -31.01 -16.86
N SER A 139 -20.18 -31.19 -17.05
CA SER A 139 -19.65 -32.05 -18.12
C SER A 139 -19.18 -33.38 -17.54
N ASN A 140 -19.60 -34.46 -18.17
CA ASN A 140 -19.17 -35.81 -17.80
C ASN A 140 -17.96 -36.21 -18.65
N ASN A 141 -16.89 -36.62 -17.98
CA ASN A 141 -15.66 -37.09 -18.62
C ASN A 141 -15.45 -38.57 -18.34
N LYS A 142 -14.73 -39.23 -19.24
CA LYS A 142 -14.34 -40.63 -19.12
C LYS A 142 -12.92 -40.80 -19.65
N ASP A 143 -12.02 -41.40 -18.86
CA ASP A 143 -10.69 -41.74 -19.33
C ASP A 143 -10.67 -43.05 -20.14
N ARG A 144 -9.49 -43.41 -20.64
CA ARG A 144 -9.28 -44.64 -21.43
C ARG A 144 -9.43 -45.91 -20.59
N ASP A 145 -9.31 -45.81 -19.27
CA ASP A 145 -9.43 -46.92 -18.32
C ASP A 145 -10.88 -47.07 -17.81
N GLY A 146 -11.78 -46.17 -18.24
CA GLY A 146 -13.20 -46.20 -17.93
C GLY A 146 -13.58 -45.46 -16.65
N ASN A 147 -12.67 -44.72 -16.03
CA ASN A 147 -12.98 -43.88 -14.87
C ASN A 147 -13.76 -42.64 -15.32
N GLU A 148 -14.89 -42.39 -14.66
CA GLU A 148 -15.79 -41.28 -14.96
C GLU A 148 -15.69 -40.21 -13.88
N TRP A 149 -15.66 -38.94 -14.29
CA TRP A 149 -15.73 -37.80 -13.36
C TRP A 149 -16.53 -36.65 -13.96
N GLU A 150 -17.16 -35.91 -13.07
CA GLU A 150 -17.97 -34.74 -13.40
C GLU A 150 -17.13 -33.46 -13.20
N VAL A 151 -17.33 -32.48 -14.06
CA VAL A 151 -16.75 -31.13 -13.91
C VAL A 151 -17.88 -30.13 -13.96
N GLU A 152 -18.05 -29.39 -12.86
CA GLU A 152 -18.98 -28.28 -12.76
C GLU A 152 -18.39 -27.05 -13.45
N HIS A 153 -19.19 -26.38 -14.28
CA HIS A 153 -18.85 -25.16 -14.98
C HIS A 153 -19.55 -23.98 -14.32
N LEU A 154 -18.77 -22.98 -13.91
CA LEU A 154 -19.32 -21.76 -13.35
C LEU A 154 -20.07 -20.97 -14.42
N ALA A 155 -21.13 -20.29 -14.00
CA ALA A 155 -21.79 -19.32 -14.85
C ALA A 155 -20.79 -18.23 -15.29
N LEU A 156 -20.86 -17.85 -16.56
CA LEU A 156 -19.89 -16.93 -17.16
C LEU A 156 -19.67 -15.64 -16.33
N PRO A 157 -20.71 -14.93 -15.84
CA PRO A 157 -20.51 -13.75 -15.00
C PRO A 157 -19.70 -14.03 -13.72
N VAL A 158 -19.86 -15.22 -13.14
CA VAL A 158 -19.14 -15.67 -11.95
C VAL A 158 -17.66 -15.95 -12.27
N GLU A 159 -17.35 -16.48 -13.45
CA GLU A 159 -15.96 -16.58 -13.89
C GLU A 159 -15.33 -15.20 -14.13
N LEU A 160 -16.08 -14.29 -14.76
CA LEU A 160 -15.58 -12.97 -15.13
C LEU A 160 -15.31 -12.11 -13.89
N ILE A 161 -16.20 -12.10 -12.89
CA ILE A 161 -15.97 -11.30 -11.67
C ILE A 161 -14.70 -11.74 -10.93
N ARG A 162 -14.33 -13.03 -11.02
CA ARG A 162 -13.12 -13.58 -10.40
C ARG A 162 -11.83 -13.22 -11.14
N ARG A 163 -11.90 -13.04 -12.46
CA ARG A 163 -10.71 -12.91 -13.33
C ARG A 163 -10.47 -11.49 -13.83
N THR A 164 -11.52 -10.67 -13.94
CA THR A 164 -11.40 -9.30 -14.43
C THR A 164 -10.68 -8.42 -13.41
N ASP A 165 -9.75 -7.60 -13.89
CA ASP A 165 -9.04 -6.63 -13.07
C ASP A 165 -9.88 -5.36 -12.88
N PHE A 166 -10.50 -5.23 -11.70
CA PHE A 166 -11.26 -4.03 -11.30
C PHE A 166 -10.44 -3.06 -10.44
N LYS A 167 -9.10 -3.13 -10.45
CA LYS A 167 -8.24 -2.31 -9.58
C LYS A 167 -8.60 -0.82 -9.58
N LYS A 168 -8.88 -0.24 -10.75
CA LYS A 168 -9.25 1.19 -10.85
C LYS A 168 -10.58 1.49 -10.15
N SER A 169 -11.64 0.73 -10.47
CA SER A 169 -12.94 0.88 -9.83
C SER A 169 -12.90 0.61 -8.33
N ILE A 170 -12.10 -0.37 -7.89
CA ILE A 170 -11.92 -0.65 -6.46
C ILE A 170 -11.22 0.50 -5.75
N ILE A 171 -10.14 1.05 -6.32
CA ILE A 171 -9.46 2.20 -5.71
C ILE A 171 -10.41 3.41 -5.64
N ASN A 172 -11.18 3.67 -6.69
CA ASN A 172 -12.20 4.72 -6.67
C ASN A 172 -13.24 4.49 -5.58
N LEU A 173 -13.81 3.28 -5.49
CA LEU A 173 -14.76 2.90 -4.45
C LEU A 173 -14.18 3.16 -3.06
N LEU A 174 -12.98 2.65 -2.79
CA LEU A 174 -12.32 2.77 -1.47
C LEU A 174 -11.97 4.21 -1.08
N ASN A 175 -11.67 5.08 -2.05
CA ASN A 175 -11.42 6.50 -1.80
C ASN A 175 -12.71 7.31 -1.52
N ASN A 176 -13.88 6.75 -1.84
CA ASN A 176 -15.18 7.39 -1.74
C ASN A 176 -16.08 6.70 -0.70
N GLU A 177 -15.50 6.10 0.35
CA GLU A 177 -16.26 5.58 1.49
C GLU A 177 -17.18 6.69 2.04
N GLU A 178 -18.46 6.35 2.29
CA GLU A 178 -19.55 7.28 2.70
C GLU A 178 -19.99 8.31 1.66
N LEU A 179 -19.36 8.35 0.48
CA LEU A 179 -19.73 9.23 -0.63
C LEU A 179 -20.50 8.46 -1.70
N TYR A 180 -21.80 8.27 -1.45
CA TYR A 180 -22.72 7.67 -2.41
C TYR A 180 -22.89 8.57 -3.65
N ASP A 181 -22.71 8.00 -4.83
CA ASP A 181 -22.74 8.67 -6.13
C ASP A 181 -23.93 8.23 -7.01
N SER A 182 -24.76 7.32 -6.49
CA SER A 182 -25.95 6.79 -7.17
C SER A 182 -27.07 6.50 -6.18
N GLU A 183 -28.28 6.31 -6.70
CA GLU A 183 -29.45 5.89 -5.94
C GLU A 183 -30.22 4.80 -6.69
N VAL A 184 -30.96 3.96 -5.96
CA VAL A 184 -31.85 2.95 -6.52
C VAL A 184 -33.26 3.14 -5.99
N CYS A 185 -34.24 3.05 -6.88
CA CYS A 185 -35.65 3.03 -6.50
C CYS A 185 -36.00 1.70 -5.84
N VAL A 186 -36.45 1.73 -4.59
CA VAL A 186 -36.87 0.53 -3.84
C VAL A 186 -38.39 0.40 -3.75
N ASP A 187 -39.11 1.50 -3.94
CA ASP A 187 -40.57 1.54 -3.99
C ASP A 187 -41.01 2.65 -4.94
N GLU A 188 -41.38 2.28 -6.16
CA GLU A 188 -41.83 3.22 -7.19
C GLU A 188 -43.12 3.94 -6.79
N ASN A 189 -44.04 3.27 -6.10
CA ASN A 189 -45.35 3.84 -5.75
C ASN A 189 -45.22 4.98 -4.74
N ASN A 190 -44.25 4.85 -3.83
CA ASN A 190 -43.97 5.84 -2.80
C ASN A 190 -42.77 6.74 -3.14
N ASN A 191 -42.19 6.59 -4.34
CA ASN A 191 -41.01 7.34 -4.80
C ASN A 191 -39.84 7.28 -3.79
N ILE A 192 -39.56 6.08 -3.27
CA ILE A 192 -38.51 5.85 -2.27
C ILE A 192 -37.23 5.42 -2.98
N PHE A 193 -36.19 6.23 -2.80
CA PHE A 193 -34.84 5.99 -3.32
C PHE A 193 -33.85 5.80 -2.17
N VAL A 194 -32.92 4.87 -2.35
CA VAL A 194 -31.87 4.57 -1.37
C VAL A 194 -30.50 4.81 -2.00
N PRO A 195 -29.59 5.53 -1.33
CA PRO A 195 -28.25 5.78 -1.85
C PRO A 195 -27.43 4.48 -1.92
N ILE A 196 -26.65 4.33 -2.98
CA ILE A 196 -25.80 3.16 -3.25
C ILE A 196 -24.48 3.59 -3.89
N TYR A 197 -23.48 2.70 -3.83
CA TYR A 197 -22.20 2.91 -4.51
C TYR A 197 -22.32 2.53 -5.99
N GLY A 198 -22.33 3.51 -6.87
CA GLY A 198 -22.40 3.35 -8.32
C GLY A 198 -21.25 2.54 -8.89
N GLU A 199 -20.04 2.64 -8.31
CA GLU A 199 -18.89 1.80 -8.69
C GLU A 199 -19.18 0.29 -8.48
N LEU A 200 -19.87 -0.10 -7.40
CA LEU A 200 -20.26 -1.51 -7.18
C LEU A 200 -21.26 -1.97 -8.24
N VAL A 201 -22.27 -1.14 -8.52
CA VAL A 201 -23.26 -1.42 -9.58
C VAL A 201 -22.54 -1.58 -10.91
N HIS A 202 -21.62 -0.68 -11.25
CA HIS A 202 -20.87 -0.73 -12.50
C HIS A 202 -20.06 -2.03 -12.64
N VAL A 203 -19.33 -2.42 -11.59
CA VAL A 203 -18.57 -3.67 -11.55
C VAL A 203 -19.48 -4.87 -11.78
N TYR A 204 -20.58 -5.00 -11.03
CA TYR A 204 -21.51 -6.13 -11.16
C TYR A 204 -22.22 -6.14 -12.51
N ASN A 205 -22.66 -4.99 -13.00
CA ASN A 205 -23.34 -4.87 -14.27
C ASN A 205 -22.42 -5.24 -15.45
N SER A 206 -21.14 -4.86 -15.36
CA SER A 206 -20.15 -5.14 -16.41
C SER A 206 -19.95 -6.65 -16.67
N VAL A 207 -20.05 -7.48 -15.63
CA VAL A 207 -19.87 -8.93 -15.74
C VAL A 207 -21.18 -9.66 -16.07
N LEU A 208 -22.31 -9.16 -15.59
CA LEU A 208 -23.63 -9.74 -15.88
C LEU A 208 -24.00 -9.61 -17.35
N HIS A 209 -23.67 -8.46 -17.95
CA HIS A 209 -23.96 -8.12 -19.34
C HIS A 209 -22.71 -8.18 -20.25
N ALA A 210 -21.74 -9.00 -19.85
CA ALA A 210 -20.52 -9.17 -20.63
C ALA A 210 -20.82 -9.68 -22.04
N THR A 211 -20.05 -9.18 -23.01
CA THR A 211 -20.12 -9.60 -24.42
C THR A 211 -18.82 -10.31 -24.80
N ILE A 212 -18.91 -11.56 -25.26
CA ILE A 212 -17.77 -12.35 -25.72
C ILE A 212 -17.91 -12.58 -27.21
N ASN A 213 -16.90 -12.18 -27.97
CA ASN A 213 -16.88 -12.31 -29.44
C ASN A 213 -18.14 -11.75 -30.12
N GLY A 214 -18.67 -10.63 -29.60
CA GLY A 214 -19.88 -9.97 -30.12
C GLY A 214 -21.20 -10.60 -29.67
N VAL A 215 -21.16 -11.66 -28.86
CA VAL A 215 -22.36 -12.32 -28.30
C VAL A 215 -22.52 -11.90 -26.85
N SER A 216 -23.64 -11.24 -26.54
CA SER A 216 -24.01 -10.90 -25.16
C SER A 216 -24.34 -12.16 -24.38
N ASN A 217 -23.85 -12.24 -23.15
CA ASN A 217 -24.27 -13.27 -22.20
C ASN A 217 -25.79 -13.21 -22.00
N GLN A 218 -26.43 -14.38 -22.01
CA GLN A 218 -27.83 -14.52 -21.63
C GLN A 218 -27.91 -14.98 -20.19
N LEU A 219 -28.48 -14.14 -19.33
CA LEU A 219 -28.66 -14.48 -17.92
C LEU A 219 -29.77 -15.53 -17.76
N PRO A 220 -29.64 -16.45 -16.79
CA PRO A 220 -30.72 -17.34 -16.43
C PRO A 220 -31.99 -16.58 -16.03
N PRO A 221 -33.18 -17.21 -16.11
CA PRO A 221 -34.39 -16.60 -15.58
C PRO A 221 -34.26 -16.34 -14.09
N LEU A 222 -34.73 -15.18 -13.65
CA LEU A 222 -34.74 -14.82 -12.24
C LEU A 222 -35.56 -15.84 -11.45
N LYS A 223 -35.00 -16.30 -10.32
CA LYS A 223 -35.67 -17.13 -9.32
C LYS A 223 -36.31 -16.30 -8.21
N LYS A 224 -36.05 -14.99 -8.23
CA LYS A 224 -36.57 -14.00 -7.29
C LYS A 224 -37.12 -12.82 -8.08
N GLU A 225 -38.30 -12.35 -7.70
CA GLU A 225 -38.84 -11.09 -8.24
C GLU A 225 -38.02 -9.92 -7.70
N LEU A 226 -37.53 -9.07 -8.60
CA LEU A 226 -36.72 -7.90 -8.28
C LEU A 226 -37.45 -6.65 -8.78
N GLY A 227 -37.59 -5.65 -7.92
CA GLY A 227 -38.02 -4.29 -8.30
C GLY A 227 -36.86 -3.40 -8.78
N MET A 228 -35.70 -4.00 -9.10
CA MET A 228 -34.47 -3.32 -9.50
C MET A 228 -33.61 -4.28 -10.33
N SER A 229 -32.52 -3.80 -10.93
CA SER A 229 -31.59 -4.68 -11.64
C SER A 229 -30.86 -5.64 -10.68
N PRO A 230 -30.39 -6.81 -11.16
CA PRO A 230 -29.57 -7.70 -10.36
C PRO A 230 -28.31 -7.03 -9.78
N ALA A 231 -27.68 -6.11 -10.52
CA ALA A 231 -26.49 -5.39 -10.05
C ALA A 231 -26.81 -4.45 -8.89
N GLU A 232 -27.89 -3.67 -9.00
CA GLU A 232 -28.37 -2.81 -7.91
C GLU A 232 -28.78 -3.62 -6.69
N TYR A 233 -29.45 -4.76 -6.90
CA TYR A 233 -29.81 -5.68 -5.81
C TYR A 233 -28.56 -6.14 -5.04
N MET A 234 -27.50 -6.54 -5.75
CA MET A 234 -26.25 -6.98 -5.11
C MET A 234 -25.56 -5.84 -4.35
N ALA A 235 -25.51 -4.64 -4.95
CA ALA A 235 -24.87 -3.47 -4.33
C ALA A 235 -25.66 -2.94 -3.12
N LEU A 236 -26.98 -3.06 -3.12
CA LEU A 236 -27.86 -2.57 -2.05
C LEU A 236 -27.94 -3.54 -0.87
N ASN A 237 -28.12 -4.85 -1.12
CA ASN A 237 -28.41 -5.82 -0.06
C ASN A 237 -27.17 -6.28 0.72
N TYR A 238 -25.98 -5.95 0.22
CA TYR A 238 -24.72 -6.30 0.85
C TYR A 238 -23.93 -5.03 1.15
N ASP A 239 -23.80 -4.71 2.44
CA ASP A 239 -22.99 -3.58 2.90
C ASP A 239 -21.49 -3.90 2.74
N PHE A 240 -20.95 -3.53 1.57
CA PHE A 240 -19.55 -3.75 1.22
C PHE A 240 -18.60 -3.17 2.26
N PHE A 241 -18.80 -1.91 2.71
CA PHE A 241 -17.88 -1.27 3.64
C PHE A 241 -17.95 -1.89 5.02
N LYS A 242 -19.13 -2.29 5.51
CA LYS A 242 -19.22 -3.07 6.75
C LYS A 242 -18.44 -4.39 6.66
N ILE A 243 -18.54 -5.10 5.54
CA ILE A 243 -17.81 -6.37 5.32
C ILE A 243 -16.30 -6.14 5.19
N PHE A 244 -15.89 -5.10 4.45
CA PHE A 244 -14.49 -4.75 4.20
C PHE A 244 -13.82 -4.20 5.47
N ASN A 245 -14.52 -3.37 6.24
CA ASN A 245 -14.03 -2.75 7.47
C ASN A 245 -13.86 -3.75 8.61
N ALA A 246 -14.62 -4.85 8.58
CA ALA A 246 -14.46 -5.96 9.51
C ALA A 246 -13.30 -6.91 9.15
N ASP A 247 -12.64 -6.74 7.99
CA ASP A 247 -11.55 -7.64 7.59
C ASP A 247 -10.28 -7.40 8.43
N THR A 248 -9.78 -8.47 9.03
CA THR A 248 -8.61 -8.41 9.91
C THR A 248 -7.34 -7.96 9.18
N GLN A 249 -7.22 -8.20 7.87
CA GLN A 249 -6.09 -7.70 7.09
C GLN A 249 -6.19 -6.19 6.88
N LYS A 250 -7.40 -5.64 6.69
CA LYS A 250 -7.60 -4.18 6.65
C LYS A 250 -7.15 -3.58 7.98
N ILE A 251 -7.69 -4.06 9.09
CA ILE A 251 -7.35 -3.56 10.43
C ILE A 251 -5.83 -3.62 10.65
N ARG A 252 -5.20 -4.76 10.36
CA ARG A 252 -3.75 -4.93 10.52
C ARG A 252 -2.93 -4.01 9.63
N LYS A 253 -3.35 -3.73 8.39
CA LYS A 253 -2.65 -2.80 7.48
C LYS A 253 -2.63 -1.38 8.04
N TYR A 254 -3.73 -0.93 8.65
CA TYR A 254 -3.82 0.39 9.27
C TYR A 254 -3.00 0.44 10.58
N GLU A 255 -3.02 -0.60 11.41
CA GLU A 255 -2.13 -0.69 12.58
C GLU A 255 -0.66 -0.61 12.17
N LEU A 256 -0.26 -1.39 11.16
CA LEU A 256 1.11 -1.37 10.64
C LEU A 256 1.49 0.02 10.11
N ARG A 257 0.57 0.75 9.48
CA ARG A 257 0.83 2.13 9.04
C ARG A 257 1.20 3.02 10.22
N GLU A 258 0.41 3.00 11.29
CA GLU A 258 0.68 3.83 12.48
C GLU A 258 1.99 3.41 13.18
N GLU A 259 2.24 2.10 13.30
CA GLU A 259 3.51 1.57 13.83
C GLU A 259 4.72 2.04 12.99
N ILE A 260 4.61 1.99 11.66
CA ILE A 260 5.66 2.44 10.73
C ILE A 260 5.91 3.94 10.87
N ILE A 261 4.85 4.75 10.92
CA ILE A 261 4.96 6.21 11.09
C ILE A 261 5.70 6.52 12.39
N PHE A 262 5.27 5.93 13.51
CA PHE A 262 5.93 6.15 14.80
C PHE A 262 7.40 5.69 14.81
N LYS A 263 7.68 4.49 14.28
CA LYS A 263 9.06 3.97 14.21
C LYS A 263 9.95 4.76 13.26
N SER A 264 9.41 5.29 12.17
CA SER A 264 10.15 6.17 11.27
C SER A 264 10.56 7.47 11.98
N GLN A 265 9.69 8.06 12.80
CA GLN A 265 10.00 9.25 13.60
C GLN A 265 11.14 8.98 14.61
N GLU A 266 11.11 7.83 15.30
CA GLU A 266 12.21 7.45 16.20
C GLU A 266 13.56 7.35 15.48
N VAL A 267 13.59 6.71 14.30
CA VAL A 267 14.82 6.57 13.49
C VAL A 267 15.29 7.93 12.98
N ILE A 268 14.37 8.80 12.56
CA ILE A 268 14.67 10.16 12.08
C ILE A 268 15.36 11.00 13.15
N GLU A 269 14.86 10.98 14.39
CA GLU A 269 15.45 11.77 15.48
C GLU A 269 16.86 11.28 15.85
N ASP A 270 17.08 9.97 15.89
CA ASP A 270 18.42 9.39 16.09
C ASP A 270 19.37 9.79 14.94
N LEU A 271 18.91 9.75 13.69
CA LEU A 271 19.70 10.16 12.54
C LEU A 271 20.07 11.64 12.59
N LYS A 272 19.14 12.52 12.94
CA LYS A 272 19.40 13.96 13.11
C LYS A 272 20.46 14.21 14.18
N GLU A 273 20.40 13.50 15.31
CA GLU A 273 21.40 13.61 16.37
C GLU A 273 22.78 13.11 15.93
N VAL A 274 22.84 12.00 15.20
CA VAL A 274 24.11 11.49 14.63
C VAL A 274 24.69 12.49 13.63
N ILE A 275 23.87 13.01 12.71
CA ILE A 275 24.27 14.01 11.71
C ILE A 275 24.77 15.28 12.41
N ARG A 276 24.02 15.80 13.38
CA ARG A 276 24.39 17.00 14.16
C ARG A 276 25.75 16.83 14.84
N LYS A 277 26.01 15.69 15.48
CA LYS A 277 27.31 15.39 16.11
C LYS A 277 28.46 15.37 15.09
N ILE A 278 28.24 14.77 13.91
CA ILE A 278 29.25 14.75 12.84
C ILE A 278 29.56 16.17 12.37
N VAL A 279 28.54 16.98 12.12
CA VAL A 279 28.69 18.38 11.68
C VAL A 279 29.46 19.19 12.72
N GLN A 280 29.08 19.11 13.99
CA GLN A 280 29.75 19.84 15.07
C GLN A 280 31.23 19.46 15.21
N ILE A 281 31.54 18.16 15.24
CA ILE A 281 32.90 17.66 15.51
C ILE A 281 33.82 17.81 14.29
N TYR A 282 33.31 17.63 13.07
CA TYR A 282 34.16 17.46 11.89
C TYR A 282 34.00 18.55 10.82
N GLU A 283 32.92 19.31 10.83
CA GLU A 283 32.67 20.36 9.83
C GLU A 283 32.76 21.77 10.42
N VAL A 284 32.52 21.92 11.73
CA VAL A 284 32.55 23.21 12.43
C VAL A 284 33.83 23.41 13.26
N GLU A 285 34.32 22.38 13.95
CA GLU A 285 35.56 22.48 14.76
C GLU A 285 36.88 22.52 13.94
N GLU A 286 36.84 22.29 12.62
CA GLU A 286 38.00 22.40 11.71
C GLU A 286 38.16 23.80 11.06
N VAL A 287 37.38 24.81 11.45
CA VAL A 287 37.49 26.22 10.98
C VAL A 287 38.41 27.08 11.84
#